data_AF-A0A4Y2GBF6-F1
#
_entry.id   AF-A0A4Y2GBF6-F1
#
_cell.length_a   1.000
_cell.length_b   1.000
_cell.length_c   1.000
_cell.angle_alpha   90.00
_cell.angle_beta   90.00
_cell.angle_gamma   90.00
#
_symmetry.space_group_name_H-M   'P 1'
#
loop_
_entity.id
_entity.type
_entity.pdbx_description
1 polymer ?
#
loop_
_entity_poly.entity_id
_entity_poly.type
_entity_poly.pdbx_seq_one_letter_code
_entity_poly.pdbx_strand_id
1 'polypeptide(L)'
;MIHLQNICFEIEKFCDVKLTSSEHVDTRPSRIARYNEDAAKLSQWLSEHNPFPKIDVIMSIDSGIVGGNEVNCHLSEEIGRDMISKMMGKKFENVKFKRKGKVVTLASINISVKICNISIVVDPHILFHRLCIAKQSDDDLKEFFKFELSPFPILLFTGESMRKGTKSSLYTSFSPITEDVKPEGSHGCYITPALFGQGKNKFINLFLKHEELLNRAATFLNPQATTEQVTEAGENVLVALYGGDPATQNLDALRYHSFVKAAAKTKFNLARLPPTTDAGQLHAMRSYHQVQTWLGNEKDPLKWGWMHTPSGLFPKKSEKDPAPESLLQCISCTCKKVCTNACRCRKAGLHCSLLCKHCIGQSCENPIPVIIDNESEKGEAPAPIDMIDEQLECEDIE
;
A
#
# COMPACT_ATOMS: atom_id res chain seq x y z
N MET A 1 -9.12 25.24 13.71
CA MET A 1 -8.79 25.14 15.15
C MET A 1 -9.97 25.53 16.07
N ILE A 2 -10.78 26.54 15.70
CA ILE A 2 -11.99 26.96 16.44
C ILE A 2 -12.93 25.77 16.75
N HIS A 3 -13.18 24.88 15.79
CA HIS A 3 -14.06 23.72 16.02
C HIS A 3 -13.52 22.72 17.05
N LEU A 4 -12.21 22.53 17.13
CA LEU A 4 -11.60 21.59 18.10
C LEU A 4 -11.69 22.14 19.53
N GLN A 5 -11.53 23.46 19.68
CA GLN A 5 -11.66 24.15 20.97
C GLN A 5 -13.10 24.14 21.48
N ASN A 6 -14.09 24.36 20.60
CA ASN A 6 -15.50 24.24 20.97
C ASN A 6 -15.85 22.83 21.44
N ILE A 7 -15.28 21.79 20.83
CA ILE A 7 -15.46 20.40 21.27
C ILE A 7 -14.84 20.19 22.65
N CYS A 8 -13.61 20.64 22.88
CA CYS A 8 -12.98 20.54 24.20
C CYS A 8 -13.80 21.26 25.29
N PHE A 9 -14.27 22.48 25.01
CA PHE A 9 -15.10 23.25 25.95
C PHE A 9 -16.44 22.55 26.26
N GLU A 10 -17.12 22.01 25.25
CA GLU A 10 -18.37 21.27 25.47
C GLU A 10 -18.13 19.94 26.19
N ILE A 11 -16.97 19.29 25.99
CA ILE A 11 -16.58 18.09 26.75
C ILE A 11 -16.26 18.45 28.21
N GLU A 12 -15.52 19.52 28.46
CA GLU A 12 -15.23 20.04 29.80
C GLU A 12 -16.53 20.33 30.56
N LYS A 13 -17.47 21.02 29.90
CA LYS A 13 -18.80 21.31 30.42
C LYS A 13 -19.63 20.04 30.65
N PHE A 14 -19.53 19.05 29.78
CA PHE A 14 -20.22 17.76 29.93
C PHE A 14 -19.66 16.93 31.08
N CYS A 15 -18.34 16.93 31.26
CA CYS A 15 -17.65 16.17 32.30
C CYS A 15 -17.57 16.91 33.65
N ASP A 16 -18.00 18.17 33.71
CA ASP A 16 -17.83 19.07 34.86
C ASP A 16 -16.36 19.19 35.31
N VAL A 17 -15.44 19.17 34.36
CA VAL A 17 -14.00 19.31 34.58
C VAL A 17 -13.54 20.61 33.94
N LYS A 18 -12.87 21.48 34.71
CA LYS A 18 -12.18 22.66 34.17
C LYS A 18 -10.69 22.37 34.04
N LEU A 19 -10.23 22.17 32.82
CA LEU A 19 -8.81 22.11 32.53
C LEU A 19 -8.23 23.54 32.59
N THR A 20 -7.03 23.69 33.14
CA THR A 20 -6.44 25.02 33.28
C THR A 20 -5.85 25.48 31.95
N SER A 21 -6.05 26.75 31.58
CA SER A 21 -5.55 27.33 30.31
C SER A 21 -4.02 27.21 30.12
N SER A 22 -3.27 26.93 31.20
CA SER A 22 -1.83 26.67 31.17
C SER A 22 -1.45 25.35 30.51
N GLU A 23 -2.35 24.36 30.47
CA GLU A 23 -2.07 23.00 29.97
C GLU A 23 -2.24 22.89 28.44
N HIS A 24 -2.96 23.83 27.83
CA HIS A 24 -3.22 23.86 26.38
C HIS A 24 -2.58 25.08 25.73
N VAL A 25 -1.31 24.97 25.37
CA VAL A 25 -0.53 26.07 24.76
C VAL A 25 -1.22 26.65 23.51
N ASP A 26 -1.92 25.84 22.73
CA ASP A 26 -2.61 26.24 21.50
C ASP A 26 -3.98 26.92 21.71
N THR A 27 -4.52 26.92 22.93
CA THR A 27 -5.75 27.67 23.27
C THR A 27 -5.46 29.10 23.74
N ARG A 28 -4.18 29.49 23.82
CA ARG A 28 -3.80 30.84 24.22
C ARG A 28 -4.31 31.87 23.21
N PRO A 29 -4.93 32.99 23.66
CA PRO A 29 -5.48 34.01 22.76
C PRO A 29 -4.48 34.53 21.73
N SER A 30 -3.21 34.67 22.11
CA SER A 30 -2.14 35.11 21.20
C SER A 30 -1.83 34.12 20.07
N ARG A 31 -1.92 32.81 20.34
CA ARG A 31 -1.74 31.77 19.30
C ARG A 31 -2.95 31.68 18.39
N ILE A 32 -4.15 31.81 18.94
CA ILE A 32 -5.39 31.86 18.16
C ILE A 32 -5.38 33.05 17.21
N ALA A 33 -5.06 34.25 17.71
CA ALA A 33 -4.98 35.46 16.90
C ALA A 33 -3.97 35.31 15.76
N ARG A 34 -2.77 34.82 16.06
CA ARG A 34 -1.72 34.58 15.05
C ARG A 34 -2.14 33.54 14.00
N TYR A 35 -2.71 32.41 14.43
CA TYR A 35 -3.17 31.37 13.51
C TYR A 35 -4.28 31.88 12.58
N ASN A 36 -5.21 32.68 13.10
CA ASN A 36 -6.26 33.31 12.29
C ASN A 36 -5.67 34.31 11.30
N GLU A 37 -4.68 35.10 11.71
CA GLU A 37 -3.97 36.04 10.83
C GLU A 37 -3.19 35.31 9.72
N ASP A 38 -2.48 34.24 10.07
CA ASP A 38 -1.73 33.41 9.12
C ASP A 38 -2.68 32.69 8.14
N ALA A 39 -3.81 32.17 8.64
CA ALA A 39 -4.85 31.56 7.79
C ALA A 39 -5.47 32.59 6.83
N ALA A 40 -5.72 33.82 7.30
CA ALA A 40 -6.22 34.91 6.46
C ALA A 40 -5.21 35.29 5.37
N LYS A 41 -3.92 35.43 5.72
CA LYS A 41 -2.84 35.67 4.75
C LYS A 41 -2.75 34.57 3.70
N LEU A 42 -2.82 33.30 4.12
CA LEU A 42 -2.80 32.16 3.21
C LEU A 42 -4.02 32.17 2.28
N SER A 43 -5.21 32.44 2.83
CA SER A 43 -6.44 32.52 2.06
C SER A 43 -6.40 33.66 1.03
N GLN A 44 -5.91 34.83 1.43
CA GLN A 44 -5.72 35.97 0.52
C GLN A 44 -4.74 35.62 -0.59
N TRP A 45 -3.57 35.06 -0.23
CA TRP A 45 -2.55 34.67 -1.20
C TRP A 45 -3.09 33.65 -2.22
N LEU A 46 -3.82 32.63 -1.76
CA LEU A 46 -4.44 31.63 -2.64
C LEU A 46 -5.56 32.21 -3.52
N SER A 47 -6.26 33.24 -3.06
CA SER A 47 -7.28 33.93 -3.87
C SER A 47 -6.68 34.75 -5.01
N GLU A 48 -5.52 35.36 -4.75
CA GLU A 48 -4.77 36.17 -5.73
C GLU A 48 -3.92 35.30 -6.67
N HIS A 49 -3.40 34.18 -6.17
CA HIS A 49 -2.45 33.31 -6.87
C HIS A 49 -2.93 31.85 -6.86
N ASN A 50 -4.15 31.60 -7.34
CA ASN A 50 -4.72 30.26 -7.30
C ASN A 50 -3.88 29.26 -8.12
N PRO A 51 -3.14 28.34 -7.47
CA PRO A 51 -2.25 27.42 -8.16
C PRO A 51 -3.01 26.17 -8.64
N PHE A 52 -4.31 26.06 -8.33
CA PHE A 52 -5.09 24.86 -8.57
C PHE A 52 -5.78 24.92 -9.93
N PRO A 53 -5.64 23.87 -10.76
CA PRO A 53 -6.36 23.79 -12.02
C PRO A 53 -7.87 23.71 -11.74
N LYS A 54 -8.67 24.41 -12.55
CA LYS A 54 -10.13 24.26 -12.52
C LYS A 54 -10.50 22.92 -13.14
N ILE A 55 -10.77 21.94 -12.29
CA ILE A 55 -11.18 20.60 -12.67
C ILE A 55 -12.58 20.31 -12.12
N ASP A 56 -13.37 19.58 -12.89
CA ASP A 56 -14.74 19.14 -12.59
C ASP A 56 -14.77 17.81 -11.81
N VAL A 57 -13.60 17.27 -11.47
CA VAL A 57 -13.43 16.03 -10.72
C VAL A 57 -12.79 16.28 -9.35
N ILE A 58 -13.17 15.49 -8.36
CA ILE A 58 -12.52 15.54 -7.04
C ILE A 58 -11.15 14.91 -7.18
N MET A 59 -10.11 15.59 -6.72
CA MET A 59 -8.74 15.08 -6.85
C MET A 59 -7.91 15.40 -5.62
N SER A 60 -7.05 14.46 -5.22
CA SER A 60 -6.03 14.72 -4.22
C SER A 60 -4.90 15.53 -4.85
N ILE A 61 -4.53 16.66 -4.26
CA ILE A 61 -3.43 17.49 -4.76
C ILE A 61 -2.07 16.85 -4.45
N ASP A 62 -1.89 16.20 -3.29
CA ASP A 62 -0.63 15.53 -2.95
C ASP A 62 -0.40 14.29 -3.83
N SER A 63 -1.46 13.54 -4.12
CA SER A 63 -1.33 12.26 -4.80
C SER A 63 -1.86 12.22 -6.23
N GLY A 64 -2.50 13.27 -6.75
CA GLY A 64 -3.10 13.27 -8.09
C GLY A 64 -4.25 12.26 -8.32
N ILE A 65 -4.67 11.51 -7.28
CA ILE A 65 -5.76 10.53 -7.37
C ILE A 65 -7.05 11.25 -7.68
N VAL A 66 -7.74 10.80 -8.73
CA VAL A 66 -9.07 11.29 -9.10
C VAL A 66 -10.15 10.41 -8.47
N GLY A 67 -11.12 11.08 -7.86
CA GLY A 67 -12.33 10.53 -7.27
C GLY A 67 -13.28 9.98 -8.33
N GLY A 68 -13.69 8.71 -8.19
CA GLY A 68 -14.86 8.18 -8.88
C GLY A 68 -16.17 8.77 -8.35
N ASN A 69 -17.28 8.50 -9.03
CA ASN A 69 -18.61 9.01 -8.70
C ASN A 69 -19.09 8.62 -7.29
N GLU A 70 -18.49 7.60 -6.70
CA GLU A 70 -18.77 7.13 -5.35
C GLU A 70 -18.13 7.97 -4.24
N VAL A 71 -17.11 8.79 -4.54
CA VAL A 71 -16.41 9.61 -3.54
C VAL A 71 -17.22 10.83 -3.17
N ASN A 72 -17.52 10.96 -1.89
CA ASN A 72 -18.33 12.06 -1.34
C ASN A 72 -17.64 12.78 -0.16
N CYS A 73 -16.31 12.67 -0.02
CA CYS A 73 -15.58 13.30 1.09
C CYS A 73 -15.69 14.83 1.13
N HIS A 74 -15.91 15.46 -0.02
CA HIS A 74 -16.22 16.89 -0.12
C HIS A 74 -17.53 17.28 0.58
N LEU A 75 -18.47 16.35 0.74
CA LEU A 75 -19.75 16.53 1.45
C LEU A 75 -19.69 16.05 2.91
N SER A 76 -18.49 15.80 3.44
CA SER A 76 -18.32 15.20 4.77
C SER A 76 -19.00 16.00 5.89
N GLU A 77 -18.99 17.33 5.80
CA GLU A 77 -19.68 18.20 6.75
C GLU A 77 -21.20 18.07 6.65
N GLU A 78 -21.76 18.15 5.45
CA GLU A 78 -23.21 18.03 5.22
C GLU A 78 -23.74 16.68 5.70
N ILE A 79 -23.06 15.59 5.31
CA ILE A 79 -23.37 14.22 5.74
C ILE A 79 -23.27 14.11 7.27
N GLY A 80 -22.25 14.72 7.87
CA GLY A 80 -22.07 14.76 9.31
C GLY A 80 -23.21 15.47 10.03
N ARG A 81 -23.62 16.64 9.56
CA ARG A 81 -24.73 17.43 10.12
C ARG A 81 -26.07 16.69 10.00
N ASP A 82 -26.36 16.11 8.84
CA ASP A 82 -27.56 15.28 8.62
C ASP A 82 -27.57 14.03 9.51
N MET A 83 -26.40 13.42 9.75
CA MET A 83 -26.30 12.28 10.64
C MET A 83 -26.53 12.67 12.11
N ILE A 84 -25.99 13.82 12.55
CA ILE A 84 -26.18 14.35 13.91
C ILE A 84 -27.65 14.73 14.14
N SER A 85 -28.31 15.40 13.19
CA SER A 85 -29.71 15.79 13.33
C SER A 85 -30.62 14.56 13.52
N LYS A 86 -30.29 13.44 12.88
CA LYS A 86 -31.00 12.15 13.05
C LYS A 86 -30.77 11.48 14.41
N MET A 87 -29.75 11.90 15.16
CA MET A 87 -29.45 11.39 16.51
C MET A 87 -30.06 12.26 17.61
N MET A 88 -30.23 13.55 17.37
CA MET A 88 -30.82 14.47 18.35
C MET A 88 -32.20 13.98 18.81
N GLY A 89 -32.40 13.93 20.13
CA GLY A 89 -33.65 13.50 20.76
C GLY A 89 -33.90 11.99 20.77
N LYS A 90 -32.98 11.15 20.27
CA LYS A 90 -33.10 9.68 20.34
C LYS A 90 -32.29 9.11 21.50
N LYS A 91 -32.83 8.05 22.11
CA LYS A 91 -32.05 7.21 23.03
C LYS A 91 -30.92 6.50 22.28
N PHE A 92 -29.78 6.33 22.94
CA PHE A 92 -28.58 5.72 22.37
C PHE A 92 -28.84 4.34 21.76
N GLU A 93 -29.64 3.50 22.42
CA GLU A 93 -30.05 2.16 21.95
C GLU A 93 -30.77 2.16 20.58
N ASN A 94 -31.41 3.28 20.23
CA ASN A 94 -32.20 3.43 19.01
C ASN A 94 -31.39 4.08 17.87
N VAL A 95 -30.17 4.54 18.14
CA VAL A 95 -29.27 5.08 17.13
C VAL A 95 -28.68 3.94 16.33
N LYS A 96 -29.00 3.86 15.04
CA LYS A 96 -28.45 2.87 14.11
C LYS A 96 -27.71 3.56 12.98
N PHE A 97 -26.41 3.27 12.86
CA PHE A 97 -25.59 3.73 11.76
C PHE A 97 -25.87 2.92 10.49
N LYS A 98 -26.30 3.60 9.42
CA LYS A 98 -26.50 2.97 8.11
C LYS A 98 -25.23 3.13 7.27
N ARG A 99 -24.82 2.07 6.58
CA ARG A 99 -23.67 2.10 5.65
C ARG A 99 -23.83 3.14 4.52
N LYS A 100 -25.06 3.48 4.13
CA LYS A 100 -25.37 4.51 3.12
C LYS A 100 -25.02 5.94 3.59
N GLY A 101 -24.96 6.20 4.89
CA GLY A 101 -24.58 7.49 5.45
C GLY A 101 -23.09 7.64 5.73
N LYS A 102 -22.25 6.75 5.15
CA LYS A 102 -20.80 6.80 5.35
C LYS A 102 -20.16 7.71 4.31
N VAL A 103 -19.21 8.52 4.76
CA VAL A 103 -18.30 9.25 3.88
C VAL A 103 -17.29 8.29 3.25
N VAL A 104 -17.21 8.33 1.92
CA VAL A 104 -16.28 7.60 1.06
C VAL A 104 -15.13 8.55 0.70
N THR A 105 -13.92 8.19 1.11
CA THR A 105 -12.71 9.00 0.93
C THR A 105 -11.97 8.62 -0.36
N LEU A 106 -11.14 9.53 -0.87
CA LEU A 106 -10.25 9.24 -2.02
C LEU A 106 -9.35 8.02 -1.78
N ALA A 107 -8.88 7.80 -0.55
CA ALA A 107 -8.09 6.62 -0.20
C ALA A 107 -8.83 5.29 -0.48
N SER A 108 -10.16 5.28 -0.43
CA SER A 108 -10.93 4.06 -0.70
C SER A 108 -10.86 3.61 -2.16
N ILE A 109 -10.61 4.53 -3.10
CA ILE A 109 -10.43 4.19 -4.53
C ILE A 109 -9.15 3.38 -4.71
N ASN A 110 -8.05 3.87 -4.14
CA ASN A 110 -6.73 3.25 -4.28
C ASN A 110 -6.64 1.87 -3.63
N ILE A 111 -7.44 1.62 -2.60
CA ILE A 111 -7.40 0.37 -1.83
C ILE A 111 -8.47 -0.61 -2.34
N SER A 112 -9.30 -0.22 -3.31
CA SER A 112 -10.40 -1.07 -3.77
C SER A 112 -10.08 -1.92 -4.98
N VAL A 113 -10.55 -3.16 -4.95
CA VAL A 113 -10.50 -4.11 -6.09
C VAL A 113 -11.93 -4.38 -6.52
N LYS A 114 -12.21 -4.29 -7.83
CA LYS A 114 -13.51 -4.64 -8.39
C LYS A 114 -13.59 -6.14 -8.60
N ILE A 115 -14.46 -6.81 -7.85
CA ILE A 115 -14.74 -8.24 -8.01
C ILE A 115 -16.22 -8.37 -8.37
N CYS A 116 -16.52 -8.92 -9.55
CA CYS A 116 -17.90 -9.13 -10.02
C CYS A 116 -18.80 -7.89 -9.86
N ASN A 117 -18.34 -6.72 -10.32
CA ASN A 117 -19.00 -5.40 -10.18
C ASN A 117 -19.16 -4.84 -8.75
N ILE A 118 -18.55 -5.46 -7.74
CA ILE A 118 -18.49 -4.94 -6.36
C ILE A 118 -17.10 -4.40 -6.10
N SER A 119 -16.98 -3.11 -5.80
CA SER A 119 -15.75 -2.52 -5.28
C SER A 119 -15.58 -2.91 -3.81
N ILE A 120 -14.52 -3.68 -3.51
CA ILE A 120 -14.17 -4.08 -2.14
C ILE A 120 -12.88 -3.38 -1.77
N VAL A 121 -12.89 -2.58 -0.69
CA VAL A 121 -11.65 -2.04 -0.09
C VAL A 121 -10.88 -3.22 0.50
N VAL A 122 -9.73 -3.50 -0.08
CA VAL A 122 -8.86 -4.61 0.27
C VAL A 122 -7.69 -4.12 1.10
N ASP A 123 -7.81 -4.29 2.42
CA ASP A 123 -6.65 -4.19 3.30
C ASP A 123 -5.64 -5.29 2.92
N PRO A 124 -4.36 -4.95 2.65
CA PRO A 124 -3.32 -5.94 2.38
C PRO A 124 -3.23 -7.08 3.39
N HIS A 125 -3.48 -6.81 4.67
CA HIS A 125 -3.51 -7.83 5.70
C HIS A 125 -4.68 -8.81 5.52
N ILE A 126 -5.82 -8.35 4.98
CA ILE A 126 -6.96 -9.23 4.70
C ILE A 126 -6.63 -10.20 3.55
N LEU A 127 -5.99 -9.74 2.48
CA LEU A 127 -5.56 -10.63 1.39
C LEU A 127 -4.54 -11.64 1.89
N PHE A 128 -3.59 -11.20 2.69
CA PHE A 128 -2.59 -12.08 3.28
C PHE A 128 -3.22 -13.18 4.14
N HIS A 129 -4.21 -12.87 4.98
CA HIS A 129 -4.93 -13.89 5.74
C HIS A 129 -5.75 -14.84 4.84
N ARG A 130 -6.38 -14.33 3.78
CA ARG A 130 -7.12 -15.16 2.81
C ARG A 130 -6.20 -16.13 2.09
N LEU A 131 -5.02 -15.66 1.71
CA LEU A 131 -3.96 -16.47 1.10
C LEU A 131 -3.57 -17.64 2.00
N CYS A 132 -3.33 -17.39 3.29
CA CYS A 132 -2.98 -18.47 4.24
C CYS A 132 -4.07 -19.53 4.37
N ILE A 133 -5.35 -19.16 4.16
CA ILE A 133 -6.50 -20.07 4.27
C ILE A 133 -6.80 -20.79 2.95
N ALA A 134 -6.54 -20.13 1.82
CA ALA A 134 -6.87 -20.66 0.50
C ALA A 134 -5.79 -21.57 -0.10
N LYS A 135 -4.54 -21.48 0.37
CA LYS A 135 -3.45 -22.36 -0.11
C LYS A 135 -3.85 -23.83 0.09
N GLN A 136 -3.76 -24.63 -0.98
CA GLN A 136 -3.94 -26.09 -0.89
C GLN A 136 -2.59 -26.79 -0.83
N SER A 137 -1.56 -26.21 -1.43
CA SER A 137 -0.17 -26.68 -1.42
C SER A 137 0.82 -25.55 -1.10
N ASP A 138 2.09 -25.91 -0.88
CA ASP A 138 3.16 -24.91 -0.77
C ASP A 138 3.56 -24.33 -2.14
N ASP A 139 3.27 -25.04 -3.23
CA ASP A 139 3.42 -24.50 -4.59
C ASP A 139 2.38 -23.40 -4.85
N ASP A 140 1.14 -23.57 -4.40
CA ASP A 140 0.11 -22.50 -4.48
C ASP A 140 0.58 -21.26 -3.73
N LEU A 141 1.18 -21.46 -2.55
CA LEU A 141 1.70 -20.36 -1.74
C LEU A 141 2.78 -19.60 -2.52
N LYS A 142 3.72 -20.31 -3.15
CA LYS A 142 4.78 -19.71 -3.98
C LYS A 142 4.18 -18.94 -5.16
N GLU A 143 3.18 -19.48 -5.84
CA GLU A 143 2.48 -18.78 -6.94
C GLU A 143 1.79 -17.50 -6.48
N PHE A 144 1.18 -17.50 -5.30
CA PHE A 144 0.52 -16.32 -4.76
C PHE A 144 1.48 -15.15 -4.49
N PHE A 145 2.75 -15.42 -4.17
CA PHE A 145 3.75 -14.37 -3.96
C PHE A 145 4.28 -13.71 -5.24
N LYS A 146 3.88 -14.20 -6.43
CA LYS A 146 4.06 -13.49 -7.71
C LYS A 146 3.11 -12.32 -7.88
N PHE A 147 2.08 -12.24 -7.03
CA PHE A 147 1.14 -11.14 -6.97
C PHE A 147 1.51 -10.19 -5.84
N GLU A 148 1.08 -8.95 -5.95
CA GLU A 148 1.44 -7.94 -4.95
C GLU A 148 0.72 -8.15 -3.61
N LEU A 149 -0.36 -8.93 -3.60
CA LEU A 149 -1.21 -9.23 -2.43
C LEU A 149 -1.77 -7.96 -1.78
N SER A 150 -1.87 -6.91 -2.59
CA SER A 150 -2.39 -5.61 -2.22
C SER A 150 -2.72 -4.80 -3.48
N PRO A 151 -3.61 -3.79 -3.38
CA PRO A 151 -4.04 -2.98 -4.53
C PRO A 151 -2.91 -2.20 -5.24
N PHE A 152 -1.76 -2.07 -4.59
CA PHE A 152 -0.58 -1.40 -5.11
C PHE A 152 0.67 -1.89 -4.37
N PRO A 153 1.88 -1.80 -4.95
CA PRO A 153 3.10 -2.23 -4.28
C PRO A 153 3.40 -1.42 -3.02
N ILE A 154 3.10 -1.98 -1.84
CA ILE A 154 3.26 -1.30 -0.54
C ILE A 154 4.73 -0.96 -0.28
N LEU A 155 5.64 -1.70 -0.91
CA LEU A 155 7.07 -1.41 -0.90
C LEU A 155 7.40 -0.04 -1.54
N LEU A 156 6.66 0.36 -2.57
CA LEU A 156 6.92 1.55 -3.40
C LEU A 156 5.95 2.69 -3.12
N PHE A 157 4.75 2.39 -2.63
CA PHE A 157 3.68 3.36 -2.43
C PHE A 157 3.18 3.33 -0.98
N THR A 158 2.88 4.52 -0.45
CA THR A 158 1.90 4.68 0.63
C THR A 158 0.53 4.68 -0.05
N GLY A 159 -0.57 4.25 0.57
CA GLY A 159 -1.85 4.06 -0.13
C GLY A 159 -2.45 5.28 -0.84
N GLU A 160 -1.79 6.43 -0.77
CA GLU A 160 -2.12 7.64 -1.47
C GLU A 160 -1.06 7.98 -2.54
N SER A 161 0.24 7.94 -2.24
CA SER A 161 1.31 8.40 -3.15
C SER A 161 2.56 7.52 -3.15
N MET A 162 3.53 7.82 -4.03
CA MET A 162 4.83 7.15 -4.01
C MET A 162 5.55 7.43 -2.69
N ARG A 163 6.25 6.43 -2.16
CA ARG A 163 7.11 6.62 -0.99
C ARG A 163 8.19 7.64 -1.32
N LYS A 164 8.16 8.77 -0.62
CA LYS A 164 9.21 9.78 -0.66
C LYS A 164 10.37 9.30 0.19
N GLY A 165 11.59 9.37 -0.34
CA GLY A 165 12.79 9.11 0.44
C GLY A 165 13.00 10.22 1.48
N THR A 166 13.54 9.87 2.65
CA THR A 166 14.01 10.88 3.60
C THR A 166 15.14 11.69 2.95
N LYS A 167 15.13 13.02 3.10
CA LYS A 167 16.23 13.91 2.65
C LYS A 167 17.56 13.28 3.09
N SER A 168 18.42 12.96 2.13
CA SER A 168 19.58 12.11 2.39
C SER A 168 20.69 12.88 3.10
N SER A 169 21.35 12.24 4.05
CA SER A 169 22.69 12.61 4.57
C SER A 169 23.76 12.72 3.47
N LEU A 170 23.49 12.24 2.26
CA LEU A 170 24.30 12.56 1.08
C LEU A 170 24.34 14.05 0.76
N TYR A 171 23.30 14.83 1.10
CA TYR A 171 23.30 16.28 0.89
C TYR A 171 24.44 16.95 1.66
N THR A 172 24.75 16.47 2.87
CA THR A 172 25.91 16.96 3.64
C THR A 172 27.25 16.48 3.09
N SER A 173 27.26 15.50 2.18
CA SER A 173 28.48 14.99 1.53
C SER A 173 28.81 15.70 0.22
N PHE A 174 27.87 16.48 -0.35
CA PHE A 174 28.12 17.29 -1.54
C PHE A 174 28.58 18.69 -1.12
N SER A 175 29.64 19.18 -1.75
CA SER A 175 30.07 20.57 -1.58
C SER A 175 29.00 21.51 -2.16
N PRO A 176 28.59 22.57 -1.43
CA PRO A 176 27.67 23.57 -1.97
C PRO A 176 28.27 24.23 -3.21
N ILE A 177 27.50 24.33 -4.28
CA ILE A 177 27.86 25.14 -5.44
C ILE A 177 27.60 26.59 -5.07
N THR A 178 28.62 27.46 -5.19
CA THR A 178 28.57 28.89 -4.84
C THR A 178 28.16 29.80 -6.00
N GLU A 179 27.95 29.23 -7.19
CA GLU A 179 27.50 29.97 -8.37
C GLU A 179 25.98 29.90 -8.51
N ASP A 180 25.36 31.04 -8.81
CA ASP A 180 23.94 31.15 -9.14
C ASP A 180 23.65 30.41 -10.46
N VAL A 181 23.45 29.10 -10.37
CA VAL A 181 22.89 28.33 -11.47
C VAL A 181 21.44 28.77 -11.61
N LYS A 182 21.14 29.52 -12.68
CA LYS A 182 19.74 29.78 -13.07
C LYS A 182 19.04 28.42 -13.18
N PRO A 183 17.95 28.19 -12.45
CA PRO A 183 17.22 26.94 -12.53
C PRO A 183 16.45 26.94 -13.85
N GLU A 184 17.11 26.59 -14.96
CA GLU A 184 16.41 26.17 -16.15
C GLU A 184 15.72 24.83 -15.81
N GLY A 185 14.45 24.90 -15.44
CA GLY A 185 13.52 23.78 -15.52
C GLY A 185 13.79 22.58 -14.61
N SER A 186 14.44 22.72 -13.46
CA SER A 186 14.54 21.62 -12.49
C SER A 186 13.27 21.50 -11.63
N HIS A 187 12.18 21.04 -12.23
CA HIS A 187 11.08 20.40 -11.48
C HIS A 187 11.43 18.93 -11.15
N GLY A 188 12.71 18.66 -10.83
CA GLY A 188 13.22 17.33 -10.47
C GLY A 188 12.77 16.88 -9.08
N CYS A 189 11.46 16.88 -8.83
CA CYS A 189 10.87 16.37 -7.61
C CYS A 189 10.89 14.84 -7.68
N TYR A 190 11.90 14.20 -7.06
CA TYR A 190 12.05 12.74 -6.86
C TYR A 190 10.91 11.88 -7.43
N ILE A 191 10.94 11.61 -8.74
CA ILE A 191 9.83 10.98 -9.46
C ILE A 191 9.94 9.44 -9.49
N THR A 192 10.93 8.87 -8.79
CA THR A 192 11.06 7.41 -8.57
C THR A 192 10.80 7.06 -7.11
N PRO A 193 10.06 5.97 -6.81
CA PRO A 193 9.63 5.67 -5.46
C PRO A 193 10.80 5.14 -4.63
N ALA A 194 10.94 5.59 -3.39
CA ALA A 194 11.87 4.99 -2.45
C ALA A 194 11.38 3.59 -2.04
N LEU A 195 12.28 2.60 -2.11
CA LEU A 195 12.02 1.24 -1.62
C LEU A 195 11.96 1.25 -0.09
N PHE A 196 10.88 0.73 0.50
CA PHE A 196 10.75 0.67 1.95
C PHE A 196 11.91 -0.10 2.60
N GLY A 197 12.55 0.53 3.58
CA GLY A 197 13.65 -0.08 4.34
C GLY A 197 14.98 -0.19 3.58
N GLN A 198 15.09 0.34 2.35
CA GLN A 198 16.33 0.37 1.59
C GLN A 198 16.90 1.80 1.53
N GLY A 199 18.01 2.03 2.22
CA GLY A 199 18.70 3.32 2.23
C GLY A 199 19.61 3.51 1.00
N LYS A 200 19.83 4.77 0.59
CA LYS A 200 20.71 5.12 -0.53
C LYS A 200 22.14 4.58 -0.37
N ASN A 201 22.69 4.63 0.85
CA ASN A 201 24.03 4.07 1.13
C ASN A 201 24.12 2.57 0.88
N LYS A 202 23.01 1.84 1.02
CA LYS A 202 22.99 0.40 0.73
C LYS A 202 23.19 0.14 -0.77
N PHE A 203 22.59 0.95 -1.64
CA PHE A 203 22.84 0.88 -3.08
C PHE A 203 24.30 1.19 -3.43
N ILE A 204 24.87 2.26 -2.87
CA ILE A 204 26.27 2.62 -3.11
C ILE A 204 27.19 1.48 -2.68
N ASN A 205 27.01 0.96 -1.46
CA ASN A 205 27.80 -0.16 -0.95
C ASN A 205 27.62 -1.43 -1.79
N LEU A 206 26.44 -1.66 -2.36
CA LEU A 206 26.18 -2.79 -3.24
C LEU A 206 27.00 -2.67 -4.54
N PHE A 207 26.96 -1.50 -5.20
CA PHE A 207 27.73 -1.25 -6.42
C PHE A 207 29.24 -1.28 -6.19
N LEU A 208 29.71 -0.82 -5.02
CA LEU A 208 31.12 -0.91 -4.65
C LEU A 208 31.60 -2.35 -4.41
N LYS A 209 30.70 -3.26 -3.99
CA LYS A 209 31.04 -4.66 -3.74
C LYS A 209 30.92 -5.55 -4.97
N HIS A 210 30.05 -5.19 -5.91
CA HIS A 210 29.71 -6.01 -7.08
C HIS A 210 29.87 -5.17 -8.35
N GLU A 211 31.08 -5.16 -8.90
CA GLU A 211 31.41 -4.42 -10.13
C GLU A 211 30.55 -4.86 -11.33
N GLU A 212 30.16 -6.14 -11.38
CA GLU A 212 29.23 -6.67 -12.38
C GLU A 212 27.87 -5.95 -12.40
N LEU A 213 27.41 -5.40 -11.26
CA LEU A 213 26.18 -4.63 -11.19
C LEU A 213 26.35 -3.22 -11.77
N LEU A 214 27.57 -2.66 -11.77
CA LEU A 214 27.86 -1.40 -12.45
C LEU A 214 27.68 -1.54 -13.96
N ASN A 215 28.14 -2.66 -14.53
CA ASN A 215 27.93 -2.96 -15.94
C ASN A 215 26.43 -3.07 -16.29
N ARG A 216 25.63 -3.69 -15.41
CA ARG A 216 24.16 -3.73 -15.59
C ARG A 216 23.54 -2.34 -15.43
N ALA A 217 24.00 -1.54 -14.48
CA ALA A 217 23.53 -0.16 -14.29
C ALA A 217 23.89 0.75 -15.48
N ALA A 218 24.98 0.47 -16.20
CA ALA A 218 25.36 1.23 -17.39
C ALA A 218 24.28 1.18 -18.51
N THR A 219 23.45 0.13 -18.54
CA THR A 219 22.26 0.07 -19.42
C THR A 219 21.36 1.29 -19.23
N PHE A 220 21.27 1.83 -18.01
CA PHE A 220 20.44 3.00 -17.72
C PHE A 220 20.97 4.30 -18.33
N LEU A 221 22.25 4.33 -18.70
CA LEU A 221 22.89 5.45 -19.37
C LEU A 221 22.74 5.38 -20.89
N ASN A 222 22.47 4.19 -21.45
CA ASN A 222 22.33 4.01 -22.90
C ASN A 222 20.97 4.53 -23.40
N PRO A 223 20.94 5.58 -24.25
CA PRO A 223 19.69 6.12 -24.79
C PRO A 223 18.97 5.17 -25.76
N GLN A 224 19.63 4.13 -26.27
CA GLN A 224 19.02 3.16 -27.19
C GLN A 224 18.68 1.83 -26.50
N ALA A 225 18.77 1.76 -25.17
CA ALA A 225 18.40 0.56 -24.44
C ALA A 225 16.92 0.22 -24.67
N THR A 226 16.64 -1.06 -24.93
CA THR A 226 15.26 -1.54 -25.05
C THR A 226 14.61 -1.67 -23.68
N THR A 227 13.27 -1.74 -23.65
CA THR A 227 12.53 -1.96 -22.41
C THR A 227 12.99 -3.24 -21.72
N GLU A 228 13.20 -4.32 -22.46
CA GLU A 228 13.63 -5.62 -21.96
C GLU A 228 14.98 -5.52 -21.25
N GLN A 229 15.96 -4.89 -21.90
CA GLN A 229 17.30 -4.67 -21.33
C GLN A 229 17.25 -3.87 -20.04
N VAL A 230 16.43 -2.80 -20.01
CA VAL A 230 16.24 -1.96 -18.82
C VAL A 230 15.58 -2.74 -17.68
N THR A 231 14.52 -3.49 -18.00
CA THR A 231 13.78 -4.28 -17.00
C THR A 231 14.63 -5.40 -16.43
N GLU A 232 15.39 -6.10 -17.27
CA GLU A 232 16.32 -7.15 -16.85
C GLU A 232 17.43 -6.57 -15.98
N ALA A 233 18.10 -5.51 -16.43
CA ALA A 233 19.16 -4.86 -15.66
C ALA A 233 18.66 -4.36 -14.30
N GLY A 234 17.48 -3.71 -14.28
CA GLY A 234 16.87 -3.21 -13.06
C GLY A 234 16.45 -4.33 -12.09
N GLU A 235 15.84 -5.40 -12.61
CA GLU A 235 15.45 -6.58 -11.82
C GLU A 235 16.68 -7.21 -11.17
N ASN A 236 17.77 -7.38 -11.91
CA ASN A 236 19.01 -7.95 -11.39
C ASN A 236 19.62 -7.12 -10.26
N VAL A 237 19.64 -5.79 -10.40
CA VAL A 237 20.10 -4.88 -9.34
C VAL A 237 19.20 -5.01 -8.10
N LEU A 238 17.88 -5.14 -8.28
CA LEU A 238 16.95 -5.33 -7.17
C LEU A 238 17.14 -6.70 -6.50
N VAL A 239 17.34 -7.78 -7.25
CA VAL A 239 17.64 -9.11 -6.69
C VAL A 239 18.87 -9.04 -5.78
N ALA A 240 19.98 -8.45 -6.26
CA ALA A 240 21.19 -8.28 -5.48
C ALA A 240 20.99 -7.38 -4.25
N LEU A 241 20.22 -6.29 -4.36
CA LEU A 241 19.92 -5.38 -3.25
C LEU A 241 19.21 -6.08 -2.08
N TYR A 242 18.36 -7.05 -2.39
CA TYR A 242 17.64 -7.85 -1.41
C TYR A 242 18.41 -9.12 -0.99
N GLY A 243 19.66 -9.27 -1.43
CA GLY A 243 20.55 -10.36 -1.04
C GLY A 243 20.29 -11.68 -1.75
N GLY A 244 19.63 -11.64 -2.91
CA GLY A 244 19.54 -12.78 -3.83
C GLY A 244 20.67 -12.78 -4.85
N ASP A 245 20.80 -13.89 -5.56
CA ASP A 245 21.74 -14.05 -6.68
C ASP A 245 21.05 -13.79 -8.03
N PRO A 246 21.42 -12.71 -8.76
CA PRO A 246 20.82 -12.38 -10.05
C PRO A 246 21.05 -13.43 -11.15
N ALA A 247 22.02 -14.34 -11.00
CA ALA A 247 22.26 -15.39 -11.99
C ALA A 247 21.27 -16.56 -11.87
N THR A 248 20.69 -16.76 -10.68
CA THR A 248 19.89 -17.95 -10.36
C THR A 248 18.49 -17.63 -9.87
N GLN A 249 18.20 -16.37 -9.52
CA GLN A 249 16.94 -15.96 -8.92
C GLN A 249 16.32 -14.76 -9.63
N ASN A 250 14.99 -14.76 -9.72
CA ASN A 250 14.20 -13.58 -10.06
C ASN A 250 13.53 -12.98 -8.82
N LEU A 251 12.91 -11.81 -8.97
CA LEU A 251 12.28 -11.11 -7.85
C LEU A 251 11.15 -11.90 -7.20
N ASP A 252 10.30 -12.56 -7.97
CA ASP A 252 9.19 -13.36 -7.45
C ASP A 252 9.67 -14.54 -6.57
N ALA A 253 10.68 -15.28 -7.04
CA ALA A 253 11.28 -16.38 -6.28
C ALA A 253 11.98 -15.88 -5.00
N LEU A 254 12.72 -14.77 -5.11
CA LEU A 254 13.38 -14.13 -3.97
C LEU A 254 12.35 -13.60 -2.94
N ARG A 255 11.22 -13.09 -3.41
CA ARG A 255 10.12 -12.57 -2.58
C ARG A 255 9.50 -13.68 -1.74
N TYR A 256 9.21 -14.85 -2.34
CA TYR A 256 8.73 -16.03 -1.61
C TYR A 256 9.77 -16.52 -0.59
N HIS A 257 11.04 -16.67 -0.98
CA HIS A 257 12.10 -17.11 -0.07
C HIS A 257 12.29 -16.16 1.12
N SER A 258 12.24 -14.85 0.85
CA SER A 258 12.31 -13.81 1.88
C SER A 258 11.12 -13.88 2.84
N PHE A 259 9.93 -14.20 2.32
CA PHE A 259 8.75 -14.43 3.14
C PHE A 259 8.94 -15.63 4.06
N VAL A 260 9.34 -16.80 3.53
CA VAL A 260 9.54 -18.01 4.34
C VAL A 260 10.53 -17.74 5.48
N LYS A 261 11.66 -17.07 5.19
CA LYS A 261 12.64 -16.65 6.22
C LYS A 261 12.08 -15.66 7.24
N ALA A 262 11.16 -14.79 6.83
CA ALA A 262 10.59 -13.77 7.70
C ALA A 262 9.39 -14.30 8.53
N ALA A 263 8.68 -15.31 8.04
CA ALA A 263 7.53 -15.91 8.70
C ALA A 263 7.88 -16.56 10.05
N ALA A 264 9.13 -17.01 10.22
CA ALA A 264 9.65 -17.52 11.48
C ALA A 264 9.90 -16.43 12.55
N LYS A 265 9.76 -15.14 12.20
CA LYS A 265 10.07 -14.01 13.11
C LYS A 265 8.79 -13.50 13.80
N THR A 266 8.94 -13.01 15.03
CA THR A 266 7.85 -12.48 15.86
C THR A 266 7.17 -11.21 15.29
N LYS A 267 7.85 -10.49 14.39
CA LYS A 267 7.32 -9.29 13.72
C LYS A 267 7.55 -9.40 12.21
N PHE A 268 6.48 -9.66 11.48
CA PHE A 268 6.46 -9.67 10.02
C PHE A 268 5.87 -8.37 9.48
N ASN A 269 6.50 -7.78 8.45
CA ASN A 269 6.00 -6.62 7.73
C ASN A 269 6.13 -6.86 6.22
N LEU A 270 4.99 -6.96 5.54
CA LEU A 270 4.88 -7.19 4.09
C LEU A 270 5.70 -6.18 3.27
N ALA A 271 5.77 -4.92 3.71
CA ALA A 271 6.49 -3.87 2.98
C ALA A 271 8.01 -4.08 2.93
N ARG A 272 8.57 -4.98 3.76
CA ARG A 272 10.01 -5.32 3.74
C ARG A 272 10.39 -6.37 2.71
N LEU A 273 9.40 -7.04 2.11
CA LEU A 273 9.67 -8.02 1.07
C LEU A 273 10.24 -7.34 -0.19
N PRO A 274 11.04 -8.07 -0.99
CA PRO A 274 11.41 -7.64 -2.35
C PRO A 274 10.15 -7.30 -3.17
N PRO A 275 10.23 -6.40 -4.16
CA PRO A 275 9.10 -6.18 -5.07
C PRO A 275 8.74 -7.47 -5.82
N THR A 276 7.52 -7.56 -6.34
CA THR A 276 7.21 -8.52 -7.40
C THR A 276 8.01 -8.18 -8.66
N THR A 277 8.22 -9.15 -9.55
CA THR A 277 8.86 -8.91 -10.85
C THR A 277 8.15 -7.75 -11.59
N ASP A 278 6.81 -7.76 -11.65
CA ASP A 278 6.01 -6.69 -12.27
C ASP A 278 6.30 -5.29 -11.69
N ALA A 279 6.24 -5.16 -10.35
CA ALA A 279 6.50 -3.89 -9.68
C ALA A 279 7.97 -3.43 -9.83
N GLY A 280 8.91 -4.38 -9.82
CA GLY A 280 10.33 -4.13 -10.01
C GLY A 280 10.65 -3.62 -11.42
N GLN A 281 10.04 -4.22 -12.44
CA GLN A 281 10.18 -3.81 -13.83
C GLN A 281 9.62 -2.41 -14.08
N LEU A 282 8.42 -2.11 -13.56
CA LEU A 282 7.86 -0.75 -13.64
C LEU A 282 8.73 0.29 -12.90
N HIS A 283 9.35 -0.10 -11.78
CA HIS A 283 10.31 0.76 -11.08
C HIS A 283 11.59 1.01 -11.91
N ALA A 284 12.12 -0.02 -12.57
CA ALA A 284 13.26 0.08 -13.48
C ALA A 284 12.94 1.01 -14.67
N MET A 285 11.79 0.82 -15.33
CA MET A 285 11.36 1.65 -16.46
C MET A 285 11.26 3.13 -16.10
N ARG A 286 10.65 3.47 -14.95
CA ARG A 286 10.57 4.86 -14.48
C ARG A 286 11.95 5.43 -14.14
N SER A 287 12.82 4.61 -13.56
CA SER A 287 14.19 5.04 -13.24
C SER A 287 15.01 5.30 -14.50
N TYR A 288 14.84 4.50 -15.54
CA TYR A 288 15.43 4.74 -16.85
C TYR A 288 14.93 6.04 -17.48
N HIS A 289 13.61 6.22 -17.55
CA HIS A 289 13.01 7.47 -18.05
C HIS A 289 13.56 8.71 -17.33
N GLN A 290 13.72 8.61 -16.02
CA GLN A 290 14.29 9.69 -15.22
C GLN A 290 15.74 9.99 -15.56
N VAL A 291 16.58 8.95 -15.62
CA VAL A 291 18.01 9.09 -15.94
C VAL A 291 18.18 9.67 -17.35
N GLN A 292 17.41 9.19 -18.32
CA GLN A 292 17.45 9.70 -19.70
C GLN A 292 17.03 11.16 -19.79
N THR A 293 15.99 11.56 -19.04
CA THR A 293 15.58 12.97 -18.93
C THR A 293 16.71 13.85 -18.38
N TRP A 294 17.43 13.38 -17.35
CA TRP A 294 18.60 14.11 -16.81
C TRP A 294 19.76 14.22 -17.81
N LEU A 295 19.91 13.25 -18.70
CA LEU A 295 20.90 13.28 -19.77
C LEU A 295 20.44 14.11 -20.99
N GLY A 296 19.26 14.73 -20.94
CA GLY A 296 18.71 15.54 -22.02
C GLY A 296 18.05 14.73 -23.15
N ASN A 297 17.83 13.43 -22.94
CA ASN A 297 17.18 12.56 -23.93
C ASN A 297 15.67 12.53 -23.69
N GLU A 298 14.91 12.97 -24.69
CA GLU A 298 13.45 12.94 -24.62
C GLU A 298 12.92 11.51 -24.82
N LYS A 299 12.08 11.05 -23.89
CA LYS A 299 11.46 9.73 -23.89
C LYS A 299 9.98 9.86 -23.56
N ASP A 300 9.14 9.17 -24.33
CA ASP A 300 7.70 9.10 -24.09
C ASP A 300 7.39 8.44 -22.73
N PRO A 301 6.91 9.19 -21.72
CA PRO A 301 6.69 8.67 -20.38
C PRO A 301 5.73 7.46 -20.34
N LEU A 302 4.76 7.40 -21.26
CA LEU A 302 3.75 6.33 -21.27
C LEU A 302 4.34 4.96 -21.60
N LYS A 303 5.47 4.93 -22.32
CA LYS A 303 6.22 3.71 -22.60
C LYS A 303 7.14 3.28 -21.45
N TRP A 304 7.30 4.13 -20.43
CA TRP A 304 8.28 3.93 -19.37
C TRP A 304 7.68 3.95 -17.96
N GLY A 305 6.51 3.31 -17.81
CA GLY A 305 5.90 3.04 -16.50
C GLY A 305 5.10 4.22 -15.92
N TRP A 306 4.70 5.17 -16.76
CA TRP A 306 3.77 6.26 -16.45
C TRP A 306 2.43 6.06 -17.18
N MET A 307 1.38 6.69 -16.66
CA MET A 307 0.05 6.75 -17.26
C MET A 307 -0.50 8.17 -17.18
N HIS A 308 -1.38 8.55 -18.10
CA HIS A 308 -2.07 9.84 -18.02
C HIS A 308 -3.21 9.81 -17.01
N THR A 309 -3.29 10.87 -16.22
CA THR A 309 -4.43 11.26 -15.40
C THR A 309 -4.84 12.69 -15.74
N PRO A 310 -6.05 13.14 -15.36
CA PRO A 310 -6.45 14.55 -15.51
C PRO A 310 -5.48 15.55 -14.87
N SER A 311 -4.70 15.13 -13.87
CA SER A 311 -3.63 15.90 -13.20
C SER A 311 -2.28 15.93 -13.91
N GLY A 312 -2.08 15.09 -14.95
CA GLY A 312 -0.78 14.94 -15.60
C GLY A 312 -0.33 13.48 -15.66
N LEU A 313 0.95 13.23 -15.37
CA LEU A 313 1.52 11.89 -15.38
C LEU A 313 1.45 11.27 -13.99
N PHE A 314 0.97 10.04 -13.93
CA PHE A 314 0.89 9.24 -12.71
C PHE A 314 1.67 7.93 -12.89
N PRO A 315 2.34 7.41 -11.86
CA PRO A 315 3.08 6.16 -11.98
C PRO A 315 2.13 4.98 -12.17
N LYS A 316 2.41 4.13 -13.16
CA LYS A 316 1.74 2.84 -13.28
C LYS A 316 2.12 1.95 -12.08
N LYS A 317 1.13 1.47 -11.34
CA LYS A 317 1.35 0.76 -10.07
C LYS A 317 1.63 -0.73 -10.25
N SER A 318 0.90 -1.38 -11.17
CA SER A 318 0.97 -2.81 -11.48
C SER A 318 0.35 -3.02 -12.86
N GLU A 319 0.78 -4.04 -13.61
CA GLU A 319 0.03 -4.55 -14.77
C GLU A 319 -0.89 -5.70 -14.38
N LYS A 320 -0.53 -6.45 -13.34
CA LYS A 320 -1.28 -7.60 -12.84
C LYS A 320 -2.35 -7.19 -11.84
N ASP A 321 -3.36 -8.04 -11.74
CA ASP A 321 -4.31 -8.00 -10.62
C ASP A 321 -3.59 -8.15 -9.27
N PRO A 322 -4.15 -7.61 -8.18
CA PRO A 322 -3.48 -7.59 -6.89
C PRO A 322 -3.34 -8.97 -6.23
N ALA A 323 -4.14 -9.94 -6.65
CA ALA A 323 -4.07 -11.33 -6.21
C ALA A 323 -4.68 -12.22 -7.31
N PRO A 324 -4.41 -13.54 -7.34
CA PRO A 324 -5.08 -14.46 -8.24
C PRO A 324 -6.60 -14.41 -8.04
N GLU A 325 -7.33 -14.70 -9.11
CA GLU A 325 -8.79 -14.63 -9.14
C GLU A 325 -9.43 -15.48 -8.02
N SER A 326 -8.89 -16.66 -7.72
CA SER A 326 -9.36 -17.53 -6.62
C SER A 326 -9.31 -16.85 -5.25
N LEU A 327 -8.28 -16.04 -4.97
CA LEU A 327 -8.16 -15.29 -3.71
C LEU A 327 -9.08 -14.06 -3.67
N LEU A 328 -9.24 -13.39 -4.82
CA LEU A 328 -10.14 -12.26 -4.96
C LEU A 328 -11.59 -12.69 -4.77
N GLN A 329 -11.95 -13.83 -5.35
CA GLN A 329 -13.24 -14.48 -5.18
C GLN A 329 -13.42 -15.05 -3.76
N CYS A 330 -12.41 -15.13 -2.89
CA CYS A 330 -12.58 -15.59 -1.51
C CYS A 330 -13.38 -14.58 -0.64
N ILE A 331 -14.69 -14.48 -0.89
CA ILE A 331 -15.63 -13.56 -0.26
C ILE A 331 -16.22 -14.21 0.99
N SER A 332 -16.23 -13.49 2.11
CA SER A 332 -16.84 -13.96 3.36
C SER A 332 -18.25 -13.40 3.57
N CYS A 333 -19.14 -14.29 4.04
CA CYS A 333 -20.48 -13.97 4.52
C CYS A 333 -20.40 -13.41 5.95
N THR A 334 -21.32 -12.51 6.31
CA THR A 334 -21.62 -12.17 7.72
C THR A 334 -23.01 -12.64 8.12
N CYS A 335 -23.54 -13.64 7.42
CA CYS A 335 -24.87 -14.19 7.67
C CYS A 335 -24.90 -14.85 9.05
N LYS A 336 -25.75 -14.34 9.95
CA LYS A 336 -25.91 -14.89 11.31
C LYS A 336 -26.76 -16.15 11.39
N LYS A 337 -27.44 -16.49 10.29
CA LYS A 337 -28.36 -17.63 10.15
C LYS A 337 -28.04 -18.29 8.80
N VAL A 338 -29.07 -18.84 8.17
CA VAL A 338 -29.02 -19.53 6.87
C VAL A 338 -28.51 -18.63 5.74
N CYS A 339 -27.62 -19.18 4.90
CA CYS A 339 -27.06 -18.54 3.72
C CYS A 339 -27.97 -18.68 2.49
N THR A 340 -29.09 -17.96 2.50
CA THR A 340 -30.05 -17.90 1.38
C THR A 340 -29.70 -16.76 0.39
N ASN A 341 -30.66 -16.28 -0.40
CA ASN A 341 -30.48 -15.27 -1.46
C ASN A 341 -29.93 -13.91 -0.97
N ALA A 342 -29.93 -13.65 0.33
CA ALA A 342 -29.32 -12.46 0.93
C ALA A 342 -27.80 -12.62 1.19
N CYS A 343 -27.27 -13.84 1.09
CA CYS A 343 -25.86 -14.15 1.33
C CYS A 343 -24.97 -13.55 0.24
N ARG A 344 -23.91 -12.85 0.64
CA ARG A 344 -22.96 -12.24 -0.30
C ARG A 344 -22.17 -13.28 -1.10
N CYS A 345 -21.78 -14.39 -0.49
CA CYS A 345 -21.10 -15.50 -1.17
C CYS A 345 -22.00 -16.07 -2.27
N ARG A 346 -23.25 -16.43 -1.93
CA ARG A 346 -24.23 -16.96 -2.88
C ARG A 346 -24.56 -15.98 -4.01
N LYS A 347 -24.73 -14.69 -3.71
CA LYS A 347 -24.94 -13.65 -4.73
C LYS A 347 -23.76 -13.48 -5.68
N ALA A 348 -22.55 -13.75 -5.21
CA ALA A 348 -21.35 -13.76 -6.03
C ALA A 348 -21.15 -15.09 -6.78
N GLY A 349 -22.07 -16.06 -6.64
CA GLY A 349 -21.95 -17.38 -7.27
C GLY A 349 -20.97 -18.33 -6.57
N LEU A 350 -20.63 -18.07 -5.31
CA LEU A 350 -19.56 -18.76 -4.59
C LEU A 350 -20.05 -19.49 -3.35
N HIS A 351 -19.36 -20.58 -3.00
CA HIS A 351 -19.54 -21.28 -1.74
C HIS A 351 -19.00 -20.45 -0.56
N CYS A 352 -19.67 -20.54 0.58
CA CYS A 352 -19.21 -19.99 1.85
C CYS A 352 -17.99 -20.79 2.32
N SER A 353 -16.89 -20.08 2.53
CA SER A 353 -15.63 -20.62 3.06
C SER A 353 -15.53 -20.46 4.58
N LEU A 354 -14.49 -21.05 5.18
CA LEU A 354 -14.15 -20.89 6.60
C LEU A 354 -13.91 -19.43 7.03
N LEU A 355 -13.70 -18.53 6.06
CA LEU A 355 -13.59 -17.08 6.28
C LEU A 355 -14.93 -16.44 6.70
N CYS A 356 -16.05 -17.13 6.52
CA CYS A 356 -17.35 -16.60 6.84
C CYS A 356 -17.59 -16.51 8.35
N LYS A 357 -17.91 -15.30 8.82
CA LYS A 357 -17.87 -14.95 10.25
C LYS A 357 -18.80 -15.79 11.14
N HIS A 358 -19.95 -16.17 10.61
CA HIS A 358 -21.04 -16.78 11.38
C HIS A 358 -21.64 -18.02 10.70
N CYS A 359 -21.30 -18.27 9.43
CA CYS A 359 -21.79 -19.41 8.68
C CYS A 359 -20.64 -20.44 8.57
N ILE A 360 -20.44 -21.23 9.63
CA ILE A 360 -19.32 -22.20 9.76
C ILE A 360 -19.87 -23.64 9.68
N GLY A 361 -19.31 -24.46 8.79
CA GLY A 361 -19.55 -25.90 8.74
C GLY A 361 -20.92 -26.34 8.18
N GLN A 362 -21.40 -27.51 8.62
CA GLN A 362 -22.56 -28.24 8.08
C GLN A 362 -23.91 -27.52 8.20
N SER A 363 -24.01 -26.49 9.05
CA SER A 363 -25.23 -25.67 9.19
C SER A 363 -25.34 -24.56 8.13
N CYS A 364 -24.28 -24.37 7.34
CA CYS A 364 -24.32 -23.48 6.19
C CYS A 364 -24.93 -24.20 4.99
N GLU A 365 -26.04 -23.69 4.44
CA GLU A 365 -26.64 -24.19 3.18
C GLU A 365 -25.89 -23.76 1.91
N ASN A 366 -24.67 -23.25 2.07
CA ASN A 366 -23.79 -22.90 0.97
C ASN A 366 -22.34 -23.31 1.28
N PRO A 367 -22.05 -24.52 1.80
CA PRO A 367 -20.70 -24.89 2.19
C PRO A 367 -19.87 -25.25 0.96
N ILE A 368 -18.54 -25.27 1.09
CA ILE A 368 -17.64 -25.86 0.08
C ILE A 368 -17.93 -27.37 0.01
N PRO A 369 -18.09 -27.98 -1.17
CA PRO A 369 -18.21 -29.43 -1.30
C PRO A 369 -16.92 -30.11 -0.81
N VAL A 370 -17.02 -31.05 0.14
CA VAL A 370 -15.88 -31.87 0.55
C VAL A 370 -15.66 -32.91 -0.55
N ILE A 371 -14.54 -32.81 -1.28
CA ILE A 371 -14.08 -33.88 -2.16
C ILE A 371 -13.32 -34.85 -1.27
N ILE A 372 -13.88 -36.04 -1.05
CA ILE A 372 -13.19 -37.14 -0.39
C ILE A 372 -12.56 -37.95 -1.52
N ASP A 373 -11.25 -37.78 -1.74
CA ASP A 373 -10.49 -38.68 -2.59
C ASP A 373 -10.38 -40.03 -1.85
N ASN A 374 -11.33 -40.91 -2.14
CA ASN A 374 -11.30 -42.30 -1.71
C ASN A 374 -10.36 -43.09 -2.62
N GLU A 375 -9.05 -42.94 -2.42
CA GLU A 375 -8.10 -43.99 -2.80
C GLU A 375 -7.40 -44.48 -1.54
N SER A 376 -8.07 -45.40 -0.85
CA SER A 376 -7.45 -46.24 0.17
C SER A 376 -6.62 -47.32 -0.52
N GLU A 377 -5.31 -47.14 -0.59
CA GLU A 377 -4.40 -48.29 -0.62
C GLU A 377 -3.67 -48.39 0.72
N LYS A 378 -3.83 -49.57 1.34
CA LYS A 378 -3.22 -49.95 2.61
C LYS A 378 -1.69 -49.90 2.50
N GLY A 379 -1.06 -49.00 3.24
CA GLY A 379 0.37 -49.01 3.54
C GLY A 379 0.56 -48.96 5.06
N GLU A 380 1.36 -49.89 5.59
CA GLU A 380 1.65 -50.06 7.01
C GLU A 380 2.18 -48.79 7.69
N ALA A 381 1.77 -48.58 8.95
CA ALA A 381 2.24 -47.47 9.77
C ALA A 381 3.76 -47.58 10.01
N PRO A 382 4.56 -46.52 9.76
CA PRO A 382 5.92 -46.48 10.24
C PRO A 382 5.93 -46.32 11.77
N ALA A 383 6.82 -47.07 12.42
CA ALA A 383 7.02 -47.06 13.87
C ALA A 383 7.46 -45.66 14.38
N PRO A 384 7.23 -45.33 15.66
CA PRO A 384 7.62 -44.04 16.22
C PRO A 384 9.15 -43.93 16.23
N ILE A 385 9.68 -42.86 15.64
CA ILE A 385 11.09 -42.49 15.82
C ILE A 385 11.20 -41.75 17.14
N ASP A 386 11.91 -42.36 18.08
CA ASP A 386 12.28 -41.77 19.37
C ASP A 386 13.05 -40.46 19.15
N MET A 387 12.60 -39.40 19.82
CA MET A 387 13.30 -38.12 19.90
C MET A 387 14.54 -38.30 20.77
N ILE A 388 15.71 -38.44 20.14
CA ILE A 388 16.99 -38.27 20.81
C ILE A 388 17.25 -36.77 20.96
N ASP A 389 17.32 -36.34 22.21
CA ASP A 389 17.62 -35.00 22.68
C ASP A 389 19.13 -34.77 22.51
N GLU A 390 19.54 -34.18 21.38
CA GLU A 390 20.93 -33.73 21.18
C GLU A 390 21.08 -32.32 21.79
N GLN A 391 21.41 -32.30 23.08
CA GLN A 391 22.03 -31.16 23.73
C GLN A 391 23.37 -30.90 23.04
N LEU A 392 23.54 -29.72 22.45
CA LEU A 392 24.85 -29.23 22.05
C LEU A 392 25.10 -27.89 22.75
N GLU A 393 26.08 -27.99 23.62
CA GLU A 393 26.56 -27.05 24.61
C GLU A 393 27.10 -25.77 23.97
N CYS A 394 26.85 -24.65 24.66
CA CYS A 394 27.61 -23.42 24.45
C CYS A 394 29.01 -23.62 25.03
N GLU A 395 30.03 -23.56 24.19
CA GLU A 395 31.40 -23.27 24.63
C GLU A 395 31.77 -21.85 24.21
N ASP A 396 31.92 -21.00 25.23
CA ASP A 396 32.66 -19.75 25.19
C ASP A 396 34.15 -20.05 24.99
N ILE A 397 34.80 -19.47 23.97
CA ILE A 397 36.25 -19.18 24.02
C ILE A 397 36.55 -17.85 23.29
N GLU A 398 36.97 -16.87 24.11
CA GLU A 398 37.81 -15.67 23.93
C GLU A 398 37.72 -14.76 22.68
#